data_AF-A0A2S6SL42-F1
#
_entry.id   AF-A0A2S6SL42-F1
#
_cell.length_a   1.000
_cell.length_b   1.000
_cell.length_c   1.000
_cell.angle_alpha   90.00
_cell.angle_beta   90.00
_cell.angle_gamma   90.00
#
_symmetry.space_group_name_H-M   'P 1'
#
loop_
_entity.id
_entity.type
_entity.pdbx_description
1 polymer ?
#
loop_
_entity_poly.entity_id
_entity_poly.type
_entity_poly.pdbx_seq_one_letter_code
_entity_poly.pdbx_strand_id
1 'polypeptide(L)'
;MFRKRLIKPFNVYLLILLISISVYLNFEPNFPNLSLTLYIFIHLLMIYILIYYFHFSLYLLFFFIGIIFDIYISNEIGPHLISFMLLIPFVNYIKKFFATFSPFKVLILVFIILLSVLFVEMIFYKLLFNLEFNFIFFYKSILILFIFIFPVNYLFNKIDKIN
;
A
#
# COMPACT_ATOMS: atom_id res chain seq x y z
N MET A 1 -1.42 7.81 27.27
CA MET A 1 -1.15 6.42 27.68
C MET A 1 -1.21 5.39 26.52
N PHE A 2 -1.96 5.63 25.44
CA PHE A 2 -2.03 4.75 24.25
C PHE A 2 -0.78 4.74 23.33
N ARG A 3 0.05 5.78 23.36
CA ARG A 3 1.15 5.99 22.40
C ARG A 3 2.34 5.01 22.56
N LYS A 4 2.57 4.43 23.75
CA LYS A 4 3.70 3.50 23.99
C LYS A 4 3.41 2.07 23.54
N ARG A 5 2.14 1.64 23.47
CA ARG A 5 1.77 0.25 23.10
C ARG A 5 1.85 -0.03 21.59
N LEU A 6 1.76 1.01 20.76
CA LEU A 6 1.72 0.86 19.29
C LEU A 6 3.10 0.93 18.61
N ILE A 7 4.18 1.22 19.36
CA ILE A 7 5.52 1.40 18.78
C ILE A 7 6.10 0.06 18.29
N LYS A 8 5.92 -1.02 19.05
CA LYS A 8 6.46 -2.33 18.67
C LYS A 8 5.78 -2.88 17.41
N PRO A 9 4.42 -2.96 17.32
CA PRO A 9 3.76 -3.38 16.08
C PRO A 9 4.15 -2.51 14.88
N PHE A 10 4.20 -1.19 15.07
CA PHE A 10 4.61 -0.26 14.00
C PHE A 10 6.01 -0.56 13.46
N ASN A 11 6.99 -0.80 14.34
CA ASN A 11 8.34 -1.16 13.92
C ASN A 11 8.38 -2.51 13.17
N VAL A 12 7.54 -3.47 13.57
CA VAL A 12 7.41 -4.75 12.84
C VAL A 12 6.85 -4.51 11.44
N TYR A 13 5.83 -3.65 11.29
CA TYR A 13 5.30 -3.31 9.97
C TYR A 13 6.33 -2.60 9.08
N LEU A 14 7.12 -1.67 9.64
CA LEU A 14 8.21 -1.03 8.90
C LEU A 14 9.28 -2.03 8.45
N LEU A 15 9.63 -3.01 9.30
CA LEU A 15 10.57 -4.06 8.94
C LEU A 15 10.02 -4.94 7.82
N ILE A 16 8.75 -5.37 7.93
CA ILE A 16 8.09 -6.15 6.87
C ILE A 16 8.07 -5.35 5.57
N LEU A 17 7.72 -4.06 5.62
CA LEU A 17 7.68 -3.18 4.46
C LEU A 17 9.05 -3.09 3.77
N LEU A 18 10.12 -2.87 4.53
CA LEU A 18 11.49 -2.80 4.03
C LEU A 18 11.91 -4.12 3.36
N ILE A 19 11.61 -5.26 4.00
CA ILE A 19 11.91 -6.58 3.46
C ILE A 19 11.11 -6.82 2.18
N SER A 20 9.81 -6.53 2.18
CA SER A 20 8.95 -6.74 1.01
C SER A 20 9.39 -5.90 -0.18
N ILE A 21 9.76 -4.62 0.03
CA ILE A 21 10.33 -3.77 -1.03
C ILE A 21 11.64 -4.38 -1.54
N SER A 22 12.54 -4.78 -0.65
CA SER A 22 13.81 -5.40 -1.05
C SER A 22 13.61 -6.68 -1.88
N VAL A 23 12.66 -7.54 -1.51
CA VAL A 23 12.35 -8.75 -2.27
C VAL A 23 11.72 -8.40 -3.60
N TYR A 24 10.78 -7.44 -3.63
CA TYR A 24 10.15 -6.97 -4.86
C TYR A 24 11.20 -6.48 -5.88
N LEU A 25 12.12 -5.61 -5.45
CA LEU A 25 13.15 -5.04 -6.32
C LEU A 25 14.14 -6.07 -6.87
N ASN A 26 14.38 -7.17 -6.16
CA ASN A 26 15.25 -8.24 -6.64
C ASN A 26 14.55 -9.22 -7.60
N PHE A 27 13.22 -9.32 -7.51
CA PHE A 27 12.45 -10.27 -8.30
C PHE A 27 11.90 -9.66 -9.59
N GLU A 28 11.75 -8.34 -9.64
CA GLU A 28 11.42 -7.65 -10.88
C GLU A 28 12.69 -7.48 -11.74
N PRO A 29 12.67 -7.83 -13.05
CA PRO A 29 11.54 -8.31 -13.87
C PRO A 29 11.43 -9.84 -13.99
N ASN A 30 12.30 -10.60 -13.32
CA ASN A 30 12.49 -12.05 -13.53
C ASN A 30 11.31 -12.93 -13.09
N PHE A 31 10.53 -12.51 -12.09
CA PHE A 31 9.41 -13.27 -11.53
C PHE A 31 8.11 -12.44 -11.46
N PRO A 32 7.50 -12.09 -12.61
CA PRO A 32 6.49 -11.04 -12.71
C PRO A 32 5.22 -11.31 -11.87
N ASN A 33 4.79 -12.56 -11.75
CA ASN A 33 3.61 -12.89 -10.91
C ASN A 33 3.91 -12.75 -9.41
N LEU A 34 5.14 -13.07 -8.99
CA LEU A 34 5.55 -12.92 -7.60
C LEU A 34 5.80 -11.45 -7.26
N SER A 35 6.45 -10.71 -8.17
CA SER A 35 6.58 -9.25 -8.08
C SER A 35 5.22 -8.57 -7.98
N LEU A 36 4.24 -8.95 -8.81
CA LEU A 36 2.89 -8.40 -8.73
C LEU A 36 2.23 -8.68 -7.37
N THR A 37 2.43 -9.89 -6.84
CA THR A 37 1.90 -10.26 -5.52
C THR A 37 2.54 -9.41 -4.41
N LEU A 38 3.86 -9.23 -4.45
CA LEU A 38 4.59 -8.37 -3.51
C LEU A 38 4.20 -6.91 -3.65
N TYR A 39 4.00 -6.43 -4.88
CA TYR A 39 3.55 -5.07 -5.17
C TYR A 39 2.21 -4.80 -4.46
N ILE A 40 1.23 -5.68 -4.63
CA ILE A 40 -0.09 -5.57 -4.00
C ILE A 40 0.03 -5.67 -2.47
N PHE A 41 0.86 -6.59 -1.97
CA PHE A 41 1.11 -6.72 -0.54
C PHE A 41 1.71 -5.44 0.07
N ILE A 42 2.70 -4.82 -0.60
CA ILE A 42 3.33 -3.56 -0.16
C ILE A 42 2.29 -2.46 -0.09
N HIS A 43 1.46 -2.30 -1.12
CA HIS A 43 0.42 -1.27 -1.11
C HIS A 43 -0.61 -1.50 0.00
N LEU A 44 -1.02 -2.74 0.21
CA LEU A 44 -1.96 -3.10 1.27
C LEU A 44 -1.36 -2.82 2.66
N LEU A 45 -0.07 -3.14 2.86
CA LEU A 45 0.67 -2.83 4.08
C LEU A 45 0.77 -1.32 4.31
N MET A 46 1.05 -0.55 3.26
CA MET A 46 1.11 0.92 3.32
C MET A 46 -0.25 1.51 3.72
N ILE A 47 -1.34 1.12 3.05
CA ILE A 47 -2.70 1.58 3.40
C ILE A 47 -3.04 1.21 4.84
N TYR A 48 -2.69 0.01 5.28
CA TYR A 48 -2.94 -0.42 6.65
C TYR A 48 -2.17 0.43 7.67
N ILE A 49 -0.87 0.65 7.48
CA ILE A 49 -0.06 1.54 8.32
C ILE A 49 -0.68 2.94 8.35
N LEU A 50 -1.13 3.44 7.21
CA LEU A 50 -1.72 4.77 7.09
C LEU A 50 -3.04 4.91 7.87
N ILE A 51 -3.89 3.88 7.89
CA ILE A 51 -5.17 3.89 8.60
C ILE A 51 -4.95 3.77 10.12
N TYR A 52 -4.16 2.80 10.56
CA TYR A 52 -4.08 2.42 11.98
C TYR A 52 -2.96 3.13 12.75
N TYR A 53 -1.88 3.51 12.07
CA TYR A 53 -0.68 4.08 12.67
C TYR A 53 -0.39 5.49 12.17
N PHE A 54 -1.41 6.24 11.75
CA PHE A 54 -1.24 7.58 11.17
C PHE A 54 -0.40 8.53 12.05
N HIS A 55 0.70 9.07 11.49
CA HIS A 55 1.45 10.19 12.06
C HIS A 55 2.21 10.93 10.94
N PHE A 56 2.61 12.18 11.20
CA PHE A 56 3.13 13.08 10.15
C PHE A 56 4.39 12.54 9.44
N SER A 57 5.26 11.76 10.10
CA SER A 57 6.43 11.18 9.41
C SER A 57 6.08 10.11 8.37
N LEU A 58 4.83 9.63 8.30
CA LEU A 58 4.39 8.78 7.19
C LEU A 58 4.42 9.51 5.84
N TYR A 59 4.28 10.85 5.82
CA TYR A 59 4.48 11.62 4.59
C TYR A 59 5.88 11.41 4.01
N LEU A 60 6.91 11.49 4.86
CA LEU A 60 8.29 11.26 4.44
C LEU A 60 8.51 9.81 3.99
N LEU A 61 7.99 8.84 4.75
CA LEU A 61 8.10 7.42 4.41
C LEU A 61 7.50 7.12 3.03
N PHE A 62 6.27 7.57 2.79
CA PHE A 62 5.55 7.34 1.53
C PHE A 62 6.19 8.10 0.37
N PHE A 63 6.76 9.28 0.64
CA PHE A 63 7.51 10.06 -0.35
C PHE A 63 8.72 9.27 -0.85
N PHE A 64 9.57 8.77 0.06
CA PHE A 64 10.74 7.98 -0.33
C PHE A 64 10.35 6.67 -1.01
N ILE A 65 9.33 5.98 -0.53
CA ILE A 65 8.86 4.73 -1.15
C ILE A 65 8.31 4.99 -2.55
N GLY A 66 7.55 6.06 -2.75
CA GLY A 66 7.05 6.47 -4.07
C GLY A 66 8.19 6.71 -5.06
N ILE A 67 9.22 7.47 -4.65
CA ILE A 67 10.42 7.69 -5.46
C ILE A 67 11.14 6.38 -5.80
N ILE A 68 11.30 5.48 -4.83
CA ILE A 68 11.95 4.18 -5.05
C ILE A 68 11.18 3.40 -6.12
N PHE A 69 9.86 3.28 -5.99
CA PHE A 69 9.04 2.57 -6.97
C PHE A 69 9.11 3.19 -8.36
N ASP A 70 8.97 4.51 -8.45
CA ASP A 70 9.03 5.27 -9.69
C ASP A 70 10.37 5.08 -10.43
N ILE A 71 11.50 5.20 -9.72
CA ILE A 71 12.84 5.01 -10.32
C ILE A 71 13.04 3.56 -10.76
N TYR A 72 12.66 2.58 -9.94
CA TYR A 72 12.94 1.18 -10.25
C TYR A 72 12.00 0.58 -11.31
N ILE A 73 10.73 0.99 -11.34
CA ILE A 73 9.74 0.43 -12.28
C ILE A 73 9.77 1.19 -13.60
N SER A 74 9.71 2.53 -13.55
CA SER A 74 9.53 3.36 -14.73
C SER A 74 10.77 4.14 -15.14
N ASN A 75 11.84 4.13 -14.35
CA ASN A 75 13.02 4.97 -14.54
C ASN A 75 12.68 6.47 -14.60
N GLU A 76 11.54 6.85 -14.04
CA GLU A 76 10.95 8.20 -14.10
C GLU A 76 10.16 8.46 -12.83
N ILE A 77 10.21 9.70 -12.31
CA ILE A 77 9.49 10.11 -11.11
C ILE A 77 8.09 10.60 -11.46
N GLY A 78 7.06 10.10 -10.76
CA GLY A 78 5.71 10.61 -10.90
C GLY A 78 4.62 9.69 -10.34
N PRO A 79 4.19 8.65 -11.08
CA PRO A 79 2.91 7.97 -10.85
C PRO A 79 2.71 7.44 -9.43
N HIS A 80 3.67 6.71 -8.87
CA HIS A 80 3.55 6.16 -7.51
C HIS A 80 3.76 7.24 -6.45
N LEU A 81 4.73 8.13 -6.66
CA LEU A 81 4.95 9.24 -5.73
C LEU A 81 3.68 10.08 -5.57
N ILE A 82 3.08 10.49 -6.68
CA ILE A 82 1.88 11.33 -6.68
C ILE A 82 0.68 10.55 -6.11
N SER A 83 0.48 9.28 -6.50
CA SER A 83 -0.61 8.46 -5.95
C SER A 83 -0.51 8.36 -4.42
N PHE A 84 0.68 8.10 -3.89
CA PHE A 84 0.92 8.00 -2.45
C PHE A 84 0.77 9.35 -1.74
N MET A 85 1.27 10.44 -2.32
CA MET A 85 1.13 11.78 -1.74
C MET A 85 -0.34 12.24 -1.69
N LEU A 86 -1.17 11.83 -2.66
CA LEU A 86 -2.61 12.09 -2.65
C LEU A 86 -3.38 11.18 -1.68
N LEU A 87 -2.94 9.94 -1.53
CA LEU A 87 -3.56 8.95 -0.65
C LEU A 87 -3.56 9.41 0.82
N ILE A 88 -2.46 9.99 1.31
CA ILE A 88 -2.29 10.36 2.72
C ILE A 88 -3.35 11.38 3.21
N PRO A 89 -3.52 12.56 2.58
CA PRO A 89 -4.54 13.51 3.00
C PRO A 89 -5.95 12.94 2.79
N PHE A 90 -6.17 12.13 1.76
CA PHE A 90 -7.45 11.45 1.54
C PHE A 90 -7.81 10.51 2.69
N VAL A 91 -6.91 9.60 3.07
CA VAL A 91 -7.12 8.68 4.21
C VAL A 91 -7.28 9.46 5.51
N ASN A 92 -6.48 10.50 5.72
CA ASN A 92 -6.60 11.36 6.90
C ASN A 92 -7.97 12.04 7.02
N TYR A 93 -8.60 12.38 5.89
CA TYR A 93 -9.95 12.93 5.86
C TYR A 93 -10.99 11.87 6.20
N ILE A 94 -10.96 10.71 5.53
CA ILE A 94 -11.96 9.65 5.74
C ILE A 94 -11.78 8.92 7.06
N LYS A 95 -10.65 9.06 7.76
CA LYS A 95 -10.38 8.23 8.94
C LYS A 95 -11.35 8.40 10.09
N LYS A 96 -12.00 9.56 10.15
CA LYS A 96 -13.05 9.85 11.13
C LYS A 96 -14.22 8.87 11.02
N PHE A 97 -14.48 8.32 9.83
CA PHE A 97 -15.54 7.35 9.61
C PHE A 97 -15.15 5.92 10.05
N PHE A 98 -13.85 5.55 10.02
CA PHE A 98 -13.40 4.20 10.41
C PHE A 98 -13.78 3.83 11.84
N ALA A 99 -13.81 4.80 12.77
CA ALA A 99 -14.12 4.55 14.17
C ALA A 99 -15.52 3.94 14.39
N THR A 100 -16.44 4.14 13.43
CA THR A 100 -17.82 3.65 13.51
C THR A 100 -18.05 2.35 12.74
N PHE A 101 -17.02 1.86 12.03
CA PHE A 101 -17.17 0.72 11.13
C PHE A 101 -16.90 -0.60 11.84
N SER A 102 -17.63 -1.64 11.44
CA SER A 102 -17.31 -3.00 11.83
C SER A 102 -15.99 -3.44 11.15
N PRO A 103 -15.25 -4.42 11.70
CA PRO A 103 -13.99 -4.88 11.12
C PRO A 103 -14.12 -5.28 9.64
N PHE A 104 -15.25 -5.91 9.27
CA PHE A 104 -15.53 -6.29 7.88
C PHE A 104 -15.72 -5.07 6.96
N LYS A 105 -16.39 -4.00 7.44
CA LYS A 105 -16.52 -2.75 6.68
C LYS A 105 -15.18 -2.05 6.48
N VAL A 106 -14.30 -2.07 7.48
CA VAL A 106 -12.95 -1.52 7.33
C VAL A 106 -12.15 -2.32 6.28
N LEU A 107 -12.27 -3.65 6.28
CA LEU A 107 -11.63 -4.50 5.28
C LEU A 107 -12.09 -4.18 3.85
N ILE A 108 -13.40 -4.02 3.64
CA ILE A 108 -13.96 -3.60 2.34
C ILE A 108 -13.43 -2.22 1.95
N LEU A 109 -13.33 -1.29 2.89
CA LEU A 109 -12.81 0.05 2.60
C LEU A 109 -11.32 0.00 2.22
N VAL A 110 -10.50 -0.81 2.90
CA VAL A 110 -9.09 -1.05 2.50
C VAL A 110 -9.02 -1.61 1.08
N PHE A 111 -9.88 -2.56 0.72
CA PHE A 111 -9.97 -3.10 -0.64
C PHE A 111 -10.26 -2.00 -1.67
N ILE A 112 -11.28 -1.17 -1.41
CA ILE A 112 -11.68 -0.08 -2.31
C ILE A 112 -10.58 0.97 -2.45
N ILE A 113 -9.94 1.36 -1.34
CA ILE A 113 -8.83 2.31 -1.35
C ILE A 113 -7.69 1.76 -2.21
N LEU A 114 -7.33 0.49 -2.04
CA LEU A 114 -6.25 -0.11 -2.81
C LEU A 114 -6.54 -0.10 -4.32
N LEU A 115 -7.74 -0.52 -4.73
CA LEU A 115 -8.13 -0.46 -6.14
C LEU A 115 -8.12 0.97 -6.69
N SER A 116 -8.53 1.94 -5.87
CA SER A 116 -8.52 3.35 -6.25
C SER A 116 -7.10 3.87 -6.45
N VAL A 117 -6.16 3.50 -5.58
CA VAL A 117 -4.73 3.87 -5.70
C VAL A 117 -4.14 3.30 -6.99
N LEU A 118 -4.33 2.00 -7.25
CA LEU A 118 -3.85 1.34 -8.47
C LEU A 118 -4.42 1.99 -9.74
N PHE A 119 -5.70 2.34 -9.70
CA PHE A 119 -6.36 3.00 -10.83
C PHE A 119 -5.80 4.43 -11.06
N VAL A 120 -5.59 5.19 -9.98
CA VAL A 120 -5.00 6.52 -10.02
C VAL A 120 -3.56 6.47 -10.54
N GLU A 121 -2.76 5.47 -10.17
CA GLU A 121 -1.42 5.26 -10.72
C GLU A 121 -1.46 5.09 -12.23
N MET A 122 -2.35 4.24 -12.75
CA MET A 122 -2.52 4.04 -14.19
C MET A 122 -2.95 5.34 -14.90
N ILE A 123 -3.80 6.16 -14.27
CA ILE A 123 -4.13 7.49 -14.80
C ILE A 123 -2.87 8.35 -14.90
N PHE A 124 -2.03 8.38 -13.85
CA PHE A 124 -0.80 9.17 -13.88
C PHE A 124 0.22 8.64 -14.90
N TYR A 125 0.33 7.33 -15.08
CA TYR A 125 1.12 6.74 -16.15
C TYR A 125 0.67 7.23 -17.53
N LYS A 126 -0.64 7.31 -17.77
CA LYS A 126 -1.19 7.85 -19.01
C LYS A 126 -0.92 9.35 -19.16
N LEU A 127 -1.11 10.13 -18.09
CA LEU A 127 -0.97 11.58 -18.15
C LEU A 127 0.48 12.06 -18.27
N LEU A 128 1.41 11.42 -17.56
CA LEU A 128 2.80 11.86 -17.48
C LEU A 128 3.67 11.25 -18.58
N PHE A 129 3.42 9.99 -18.93
CA PHE A 129 4.30 9.22 -19.83
C PHE A 129 3.58 8.70 -21.07
N ASN A 130 2.30 9.04 -21.26
CA ASN A 130 1.46 8.58 -22.37
C ASN A 130 1.34 7.05 -22.49
N LEU A 131 1.60 6.30 -21.41
CA LEU A 131 1.46 4.84 -21.39
C LEU A 131 0.00 4.43 -21.35
N GLU A 132 -0.35 3.38 -22.09
CA GLU A 132 -1.72 2.88 -22.13
C GLU A 132 -2.13 2.18 -20.84
N PHE A 133 -3.44 2.13 -20.58
CA PHE A 133 -3.99 1.40 -19.44
C PHE A 133 -3.74 -0.11 -19.61
N ASN A 134 -2.88 -0.66 -18.76
CA ASN A 134 -2.67 -2.09 -18.69
C ASN A 134 -3.81 -2.80 -17.94
N PHE A 135 -4.90 -3.09 -18.64
CA PHE A 135 -6.08 -3.78 -18.08
C PHE A 135 -5.77 -5.20 -17.57
N ILE A 136 -4.80 -5.89 -18.18
CA ILE A 136 -4.37 -7.23 -17.76
C ILE A 136 -3.71 -7.15 -16.38
N PHE A 137 -2.82 -6.18 -16.18
CA PHE A 137 -2.23 -5.89 -14.87
C PHE A 137 -3.31 -5.59 -13.83
N PHE A 138 -4.23 -4.66 -14.15
CA PHE A 138 -5.29 -4.26 -13.21
C PHE A 138 -6.20 -5.43 -12.80
N TYR A 139 -6.61 -6.27 -13.76
CA TYR A 139 -7.43 -7.45 -13.48
C TYR A 139 -6.70 -8.49 -12.64
N LYS A 140 -5.42 -8.77 -12.96
CA LYS A 140 -4.60 -9.66 -12.12
C LYS A 140 -4.45 -9.11 -10.70
N SER A 141 -4.33 -7.80 -10.56
CA SER A 141 -4.25 -7.15 -9.25
C SER A 141 -5.51 -7.33 -8.42
N ILE A 142 -6.69 -7.22 -9.04
CA ILE A 142 -7.97 -7.50 -8.38
C ILE A 142 -8.02 -8.95 -7.88
N LEU A 143 -7.64 -9.92 -8.71
CA LEU A 143 -7.67 -11.34 -8.34
C LEU A 143 -6.73 -11.65 -7.17
N ILE A 144 -5.49 -11.18 -7.24
CA ILE A 144 -4.51 -11.37 -6.16
C ILE A 144 -5.02 -10.71 -4.88
N LEU A 145 -5.53 -9.48 -4.97
CA LEU A 145 -6.06 -8.78 -3.80
C LEU A 145 -7.20 -9.57 -3.15
N PHE A 146 -8.13 -10.12 -3.94
CA PHE A 146 -9.25 -10.90 -3.42
C PHE A 146 -8.78 -12.15 -2.65
N ILE A 147 -7.72 -12.81 -3.14
CA ILE A 147 -7.13 -13.99 -2.49
C ILE A 147 -6.38 -13.60 -1.21
N PHE A 148 -5.61 -12.50 -1.24
CA PHE A 148 -4.66 -12.15 -0.18
C PHE A 148 -5.23 -11.27 0.93
N ILE A 149 -6.36 -10.57 0.71
CA ILE A 149 -6.85 -9.61 1.69
C ILE A 149 -7.20 -10.24 3.05
N PHE A 150 -7.78 -11.43 3.05
CA PHE A 150 -8.10 -12.16 4.29
C PHE A 150 -6.87 -12.68 5.03
N PRO A 151 -5.95 -13.46 4.40
CA PRO A 151 -4.77 -13.96 5.11
C PRO A 151 -3.86 -12.83 5.58
N VAL A 152 -3.72 -11.75 4.81
CA VAL A 152 -2.91 -10.60 5.23
C VAL A 152 -3.55 -9.87 6.41
N ASN A 153 -4.86 -9.64 6.38
CA ASN A 153 -5.56 -9.05 7.53
C ASN A 153 -5.45 -9.93 8.79
N TYR A 154 -5.50 -11.26 8.65
CA TYR A 154 -5.25 -12.16 9.77
C TYR A 154 -3.83 -12.02 10.33
N LEU A 155 -2.81 -11.94 9.46
CA LEU A 155 -1.42 -11.70 9.85
C LEU A 155 -1.27 -10.36 10.59
N PHE A 156 -1.87 -9.29 10.07
CA PHE A 156 -1.81 -7.97 10.69
C PHE A 156 -2.45 -7.95 12.07
N ASN A 157 -3.64 -8.56 12.22
CA ASN A 157 -4.29 -8.69 13.53
C ASN A 157 -3.45 -9.47 14.57
N LYS A 158 -2.53 -10.34 14.13
CA LYS A 158 -1.58 -11.02 15.03
C LYS A 158 -0.43 -10.10 15.43
N ILE A 159 0.10 -9.32 14.48
CA ILE A 159 1.18 -8.34 14.73
C ILE A 159 0.71 -7.26 15.71
N ASP A 160 -0.51 -6.76 15.55
CA ASP A 160 -1.12 -5.78 16.47
C ASP A 160 -1.18 -6.24 17.94
N LYS A 161 -1.14 -7.55 18.18
CA LYS A 161 -1.20 -8.13 19.53
C LYS A 161 0.18 -8.34 20.16
N ILE A 162 1.26 -7.98 19.47
CA ILE A 162 2.63 -8.07 19.99
C ILE A 162 2.87 -6.89 20.95
N ASN A 163 2.87 -7.19 22.25
CA ASN A 163 3.09 -6.21 23.33
C ASN A 163 4.56 -5.97 23.66
#